data_AF-A0A2E8A6H2-F1
#
_entry.id   AF-A0A2E8A6H2-F1
#
_cell.length_a   1.000
_cell.length_b   1.000
_cell.length_c   1.000
_cell.angle_alpha   90.00
_cell.angle_beta   90.00
_cell.angle_gamma   90.00
#
_symmetry.space_group_name_H-M   'P 1'
#
loop_
_entity.id
_entity.type
_entity.pdbx_description
1 polymer ?
#
loop_
_entity_poly.entity_id
_entity_poly.type
_entity_poly.pdbx_seq_one_letter_code
_entity_poly.pdbx_strand_id
1 'polypeptide(L)'
;MSDQENIDTATAIIHFICDKYSLTSKEILSNTRTNRIAHPRMMAMALIRRHTTFSTPKIAEIFRKRDHGTVLHATKRFGHIKINELTHA
;
A
#
# COMPACT_ATOMS: atom_id res chain seq x y z
N MET A 1 9.49 2.69 17.11
CA MET A 1 9.73 3.07 15.72
C MET A 1 9.58 4.57 15.66
N SER A 2 10.59 5.25 15.15
CA SER A 2 10.50 6.67 14.84
C SER A 2 9.57 6.89 13.63
N ASP A 3 8.96 8.06 13.51
CA ASP A 3 8.09 8.36 12.37
C ASP A 3 8.83 8.27 11.03
N GLN A 4 10.12 8.58 11.02
CA GLN A 4 10.98 8.47 9.84
C GLN A 4 11.09 7.02 9.33
N GLU A 5 11.35 6.06 10.22
CA GLU A 5 11.45 4.63 9.85
C GLU A 5 10.15 4.11 9.21
N ASN A 6 8.99 4.55 9.72
CA ASN A 6 7.70 4.18 9.16
C ASN A 6 7.51 4.76 7.74
N ILE A 7 7.94 6.01 7.50
CA ILE A 7 7.89 6.64 6.17
C ILE A 7 8.79 5.89 5.18
N ASP A 8 10.02 5.57 5.59
CA ASP A 8 10.99 4.87 4.76
C ASP A 8 10.47 3.47 4.39
N THR A 9 9.93 2.75 5.37
CA THR A 9 9.28 1.44 5.17
C THR A 9 8.10 1.54 4.22
N ALA A 10 7.23 2.55 4.39
CA ALA A 10 6.08 2.75 3.53
C ALA A 10 6.48 3.03 2.07
N THR A 11 7.52 3.85 1.90
CA THR A 11 8.09 4.18 0.58
C THR A 11 8.66 2.94 -0.08
N ALA A 12 9.46 2.14 0.63
CA ALA A 12 10.01 0.88 0.12
C ALA A 12 8.92 -0.08 -0.37
N ILE A 13 7.81 -0.22 0.38
CA ILE A 13 6.68 -1.06 -0.01
C ILE A 13 6.00 -0.56 -1.29
N ILE A 14 5.82 0.76 -1.43
CA ILE A 14 5.24 1.34 -2.65
C ILE A 14 6.12 1.03 -3.86
N HIS A 15 7.43 1.22 -3.74
CA HIS A 15 8.38 0.90 -4.81
C HIS A 15 8.35 -0.59 -5.18
N PHE A 16 8.38 -1.48 -4.18
CA PHE A 16 8.27 -2.92 -4.42
C PHE A 16 7.00 -3.30 -5.21
N ILE A 17 5.85 -2.72 -4.85
CA ILE A 17 4.59 -2.96 -5.57
C ILE A 17 4.61 -2.36 -6.98
N CYS A 18 5.23 -1.20 -7.16
CA CYS A 18 5.40 -0.59 -8.46
C CYS A 18 6.19 -1.50 -9.40
N ASP A 19 7.33 -2.00 -8.93
CA ASP A 19 8.19 -2.91 -9.69
C ASP A 19 7.44 -4.22 -10.00
N LYS A 20 6.75 -4.79 -9.01
CA LYS A 20 6.04 -6.07 -9.19
C LYS A 20 4.92 -6.01 -10.23
N TYR A 21 4.20 -4.89 -10.29
CA TYR A 21 3.05 -4.73 -11.18
C TYR A 21 3.36 -3.93 -12.44
N SER A 22 4.64 -3.55 -12.65
CA SER A 22 5.06 -2.66 -13.75
C SER A 22 4.19 -1.40 -13.81
N LEU A 23 4.08 -0.73 -12.65
CA LEU A 23 3.34 0.50 -12.44
C LEU A 23 4.29 1.58 -11.91
N THR A 24 3.90 2.83 -12.05
CA THR A 24 4.63 3.96 -11.47
C THR A 24 4.06 4.33 -10.10
N SER A 25 4.89 4.93 -9.23
CA SER A 25 4.41 5.47 -7.94
C SER A 25 3.29 6.49 -8.14
N LYS A 26 3.33 7.26 -9.23
CA LYS A 26 2.28 8.20 -9.61
C LYS A 26 0.94 7.51 -9.86
N GLU A 27 0.93 6.36 -10.53
CA GLU A 27 -0.29 5.57 -10.75
C GLU A 27 -0.83 4.97 -9.44
N ILE A 28 0.04 4.43 -8.59
CA ILE A 28 -0.35 3.92 -7.27
C ILE A 28 -0.92 5.03 -6.39
N LEU A 29 -0.34 6.23 -6.42
CA LEU A 29 -0.83 7.39 -5.66
C LEU A 29 -2.01 8.13 -6.34
N SER A 30 -2.41 7.71 -7.54
CA SER A 30 -3.51 8.34 -8.28
C SER A 30 -4.91 7.95 -7.75
N ASN A 31 -5.92 8.64 -8.27
CA ASN A 31 -7.32 8.27 -8.06
C ASN A 31 -7.87 7.25 -9.06
N THR A 32 -7.03 6.69 -9.94
CA THR A 32 -7.45 5.73 -10.96
C THR A 32 -8.01 4.46 -10.31
N ARG A 33 -9.21 4.05 -10.75
CA ARG A 33 -9.98 2.93 -10.18
C ARG A 33 -9.87 1.63 -10.98
N THR A 34 -9.17 1.63 -12.11
CA THR A 34 -8.93 0.44 -12.93
C THR A 34 -8.32 -0.68 -12.09
N ASN A 35 -8.82 -1.91 -12.23
CA ASN A 35 -8.39 -3.05 -11.40
C ASN A 35 -6.87 -3.24 -11.42
N ARG A 36 -6.24 -3.05 -12.59
CA ARG A 36 -4.77 -3.07 -12.78
C ARG A 36 -4.01 -2.19 -11.78
N ILE A 37 -4.59 -1.07 -11.33
CA ILE A 37 -3.96 -0.12 -10.39
C ILE A 37 -4.57 -0.22 -8.99
N ALA A 38 -5.90 -0.38 -8.91
CA ALA A 38 -6.62 -0.43 -7.64
C ALA A 38 -6.22 -1.65 -6.80
N HIS A 39 -6.02 -2.81 -7.43
CA HIS A 39 -5.64 -4.05 -6.73
C HIS A 39 -4.23 -3.95 -6.12
N PRO A 40 -3.18 -3.58 -6.89
CA PRO A 40 -1.85 -3.34 -6.33
C PRO A 40 -1.82 -2.26 -5.24
N ARG A 41 -2.58 -1.18 -5.41
CA ARG A 41 -2.69 -0.11 -4.40
C ARG A 41 -3.25 -0.63 -3.07
N MET A 42 -4.31 -1.45 -3.11
CA MET A 42 -4.86 -2.04 -1.89
C MET A 42 -3.86 -2.99 -1.22
N MET A 43 -3.09 -3.75 -2.00
CA MET A 43 -2.02 -4.58 -1.44
C MET A 43 -0.94 -3.75 -0.75
N ALA A 44 -0.49 -2.66 -1.39
CA ALA A 44 0.45 -1.72 -0.78
C ALA A 44 -0.09 -1.16 0.55
N MET A 45 -1.35 -0.75 0.61
CA MET A 45 -1.99 -0.27 1.85
C MET A 45 -1.99 -1.31 2.97
N ALA A 46 -2.31 -2.57 2.65
CA ALA A 46 -2.34 -3.66 3.62
C ALA A 46 -0.93 -4.01 4.12
N LEU A 47 0.06 -4.04 3.24
CA LEU A 47 1.46 -4.28 3.61
C LEU A 47 2.01 -3.16 4.49
N ILE A 48 1.77 -1.89 4.14
CA ILE A 48 2.18 -0.76 4.99
C ILE A 48 1.56 -0.88 6.38
N ARG A 49 0.28 -1.23 6.47
CA ARG A 49 -0.40 -1.40 7.77
C ARG A 49 0.19 -2.52 8.63
N ARG A 50 0.77 -3.55 8.00
CA ARG A 50 1.40 -4.70 8.66
C ARG A 50 2.84 -4.43 9.09
N HIS A 51 3.57 -3.64 8.30
CA HIS A 51 5.01 -3.39 8.48
C HIS A 51 5.32 -2.04 9.14
N THR A 52 4.33 -1.19 9.39
CA THR A 52 4.48 0.10 10.06
C THR A 52 3.46 0.26 11.19
N THR A 53 3.72 1.19 12.11
CA THR A 53 2.77 1.55 13.18
C THR A 53 1.78 2.64 12.75
N PHE A 54 1.67 2.94 11.46
CA PHE A 54 0.75 3.96 10.96
C PHE A 54 -0.72 3.60 11.17
N SER A 55 -1.49 4.61 11.56
CA SER A 55 -2.95 4.52 11.67
C SER A 55 -3.59 4.45 10.28
N THR A 56 -4.82 3.93 10.19
CA THR A 56 -5.54 3.85 8.91
C THR A 56 -5.76 5.23 8.26
N PRO A 57 -5.99 6.33 9.00
CA PRO A 57 -6.00 7.67 8.41
C PRO A 57 -4.64 8.10 7.87
N LYS A 58 -3.54 7.81 8.59
CA LYS A 58 -2.18 8.18 8.14
C LYS A 58 -1.80 7.45 6.85
N ILE A 59 -2.14 6.17 6.74
CA ILE A 59 -1.94 5.42 5.49
C ILE A 59 -2.78 6.02 4.37
N ALA A 60 -4.05 6.36 4.62
CA ALA A 60 -4.90 7.00 3.61
C ALA A 60 -4.32 8.33 3.12
N GLU A 61 -3.72 9.12 4.02
CA GLU A 61 -3.01 10.37 3.71
C GLU A 61 -1.83 10.14 2.75
N ILE A 62 -1.00 9.11 2.99
CA ILE A 62 0.12 8.74 2.10
C ILE A 62 -0.38 8.48 0.67
N PHE A 63 -1.51 7.79 0.53
CA PHE A 63 -2.15 7.52 -0.77
C PHE A 63 -3.06 8.65 -1.27
N ARG A 64 -3.03 9.82 -0.64
CA ARG A 64 -3.83 11.01 -0.99
C ARG A 64 -5.33 10.70 -1.05
N LYS A 65 -5.81 9.79 -0.19
CA LYS A 65 -7.23 9.42 -0.07
C LYS A 65 -7.89 10.17 1.08
N ARG A 66 -9.09 10.69 0.83
CA ARG A 66 -9.92 11.32 1.86
C ARG A 66 -10.60 10.31 2.78
N ASP A 67 -10.93 9.12 2.26
CA ASP A 67 -11.64 8.08 3.00
C ASP A 67 -10.72 6.91 3.38
N HIS A 68 -10.57 6.70 4.68
CA HIS A 68 -9.77 5.63 5.27
C HIS A 68 -10.47 4.25 5.20
N GLY A 69 -11.76 4.19 4.85
CA GLY A 69 -12.49 2.95 4.61
C GLY A 69 -11.84 2.08 3.52
N THR A 70 -11.15 2.71 2.56
CA THR A 70 -10.36 1.98 1.54
C THR A 70 -9.22 1.19 2.19
N VAL A 71 -8.55 1.74 3.22
CA VAL A 71 -7.46 1.07 3.94
C VAL A 71 -8.00 -0.09 4.79
N LEU A 72 -9.16 0.08 5.42
CA LEU A 72 -9.82 -1.01 6.15
C LEU A 72 -10.19 -2.15 5.21
N HIS A 73 -10.80 -1.84 4.07
CA HIS A 73 -11.17 -2.83 3.07
C HIS A 73 -9.93 -3.58 2.54
N ALA A 74 -8.87 -2.84 2.22
CA ALA A 74 -7.59 -3.39 1.81
C ALA A 74 -7.00 -4.33 2.86
N THR A 75 -6.97 -3.91 4.13
CA THR A 75 -6.44 -4.71 5.24
C THR A 75 -7.25 -5.99 5.44
N LYS A 76 -8.58 -5.93 5.34
CA LYS A 76 -9.44 -7.12 5.43
C LYS A 76 -9.23 -8.08 4.27
N ARG A 77 -9.06 -7.55 3.05
CA ARG A 77 -8.93 -8.35 1.83
C ARG A 77 -7.53 -8.96 1.66
N PHE A 78 -6.49 -8.23 2.01
CA PHE A 78 -5.09 -8.56 1.73
C PHE A 78 -4.21 -8.73 2.97
N GLY A 79 -4.77 -8.68 4.18
CA GLY A 79 -4.00 -8.78 5.42
C GLY A 79 -3.25 -10.11 5.62
N HIS A 80 -3.63 -11.15 4.86
CA HIS A 80 -2.95 -12.45 4.87
C HIS A 80 -1.74 -12.50 3.94
N ILE A 81 -1.61 -11.57 2.99
CA ILE A 81 -0.53 -11.58 1.99
C ILE A 81 0.81 -11.30 2.63
N LYS A 82 1.82 -12.06 2.22
CA LYS A 82 3.22 -11.85 2.61
C LYS A 82 4.04 -11.36 1.41
N ILE A 83 5.07 -10.56 1.67
CA ILE A 83 5.97 -10.04 0.63
C ILE A 83 6.60 -11.19 -0.19
N ASN A 84 6.99 -12.29 0.46
CA ASN A 84 7.56 -13.47 -0.21
C ASN A 84 6.61 -14.15 -1.22
N GLU A 85 5.29 -14.03 -1.03
CA GLU A 85 4.32 -14.61 -1.97
C GLU A 85 4.25 -13.79 -3.26
N LEU A 86 4.69 -12.53 -3.22
CA LEU A 86 4.74 -11.63 -4.36
C LEU A 86 6.04 -11.78 -5.16
N THR A 87 7.10 -12.35 -4.58
CA THR A 87 8.38 -12.55 -5.27
C THR A 87 8.43 -13.83 -6.12
N HIS A 88 7.55 -14.80 -5.89
CA HIS A 88 7.61 -16.14 -6.52
C HIS A 88 6.54 -16.41 -7.59
N ALA A 89 5.78 -15.40 -8.00
CA ALA A 89 4.83 -15.47 -9.12
C ALA A 89 5.41 -14.81 -10.38
#